data_AF-A0A2V1DLL7-F1
#
_entry.id   AF-A0A2V1DLL7-F1
#
_cell.length_a   1.000
_cell.length_b   1.000
_cell.length_c   1.000
_cell.angle_alpha   90.00
_cell.angle_beta   90.00
_cell.angle_gamma   90.00
#
_symmetry.space_group_name_H-M   'P 1'
#
loop_
_entity.id
_entity.type
_entity.pdbx_description
1 polymer ?
#
loop_
_entity_poly.entity_id
_entity_poly.type
_entity_poly.pdbx_seq_one_letter_code
_entity_poly.pdbx_strand_id
1 'polypeptide(L)'
;MFNAWFDTLLCVVLALSTLFTVFLLTLPRQYDPSKDKPHVYKNEQGEESDLPGKDATNRKKTRNKTPSFKQGRTTQVVVLGDIGRSPRMQYHAISIAKHGGKVYLIGYQESEIHPDVLSHDLIHVVPLTPAPPFLRSSSKLLFPLIAPLKALWQAGVLYGALGYRTEPSRYMLVQNPPSIPTLAVATIVAFFRNTELVIDWHNFGYSILALKLGTRHPLVLISALYERLFAKLASQHFTVTNAMARVLKEQYGVTAHPLHDRPAALFRPIDHDEKTKFLSRMAETAQYAQDLSKPSKTPWKLIVSSTSWTADEDFSVLLDALSKYSAEATSKTSLPKILAIITGKGPLKEHYLAKVREMNQEKKLLNVVIQTAWLTAEDYALLLAAADLGVSLHTSSSGVDLPMKVVDMFGAGLPVVGWGKFEAWPELVTEDVNGKGFESSEQLAQQLVELFGAKAELLIRLKQGAVVESENRWDDEWNRVAGSLFKLV
;
A
#
# COMPACT_ATOMS: atom_id res chain seq x y z
N MET A 1 6.75 61.04 -23.76
CA MET A 1 6.96 59.56 -23.82
C MET A 1 7.57 58.97 -22.55
N PHE A 2 8.40 59.68 -21.77
CA PHE A 2 8.95 59.14 -20.51
C PHE A 2 7.93 58.90 -19.38
N ASN A 3 6.88 59.72 -19.23
CA ASN A 3 5.90 59.56 -18.14
C ASN A 3 5.08 58.27 -18.21
N ALA A 4 4.52 57.92 -19.37
CA ALA A 4 3.65 56.75 -19.48
C ALA A 4 4.37 55.42 -19.19
N TRP A 5 5.66 55.34 -19.55
CA TRP A 5 6.48 54.16 -19.26
C TRP A 5 6.86 54.08 -17.78
N PHE A 6 7.19 55.22 -17.17
CA PHE A 6 7.48 55.31 -15.74
C PHE A 6 6.25 54.97 -14.88
N ASP A 7 5.08 55.50 -15.22
CA ASP A 7 3.82 55.21 -14.50
C ASP A 7 3.44 53.73 -14.62
N THR A 8 3.61 53.14 -15.81
CA THR A 8 3.37 51.71 -16.02
C THR A 8 4.33 50.87 -15.18
N LEU A 9 5.62 51.23 -15.19
CA LEU A 9 6.64 50.53 -14.40
C LEU A 9 6.36 50.65 -12.89
N LEU A 10 6.00 51.83 -12.41
CA LEU A 10 5.66 52.07 -11.01
C LEU A 10 4.43 51.26 -10.59
N CYS A 11 3.38 51.21 -11.42
CA CYS A 11 2.20 50.37 -11.19
C CYS A 11 2.57 48.89 -11.09
N VAL A 12 3.42 48.38 -11.98
CA VAL A 12 3.90 46.99 -11.94
C VAL A 12 4.69 46.72 -10.66
N VAL A 13 5.61 47.61 -10.28
CA VAL A 13 6.41 47.46 -9.05
C VAL A 13 5.51 47.50 -7.80
N LEU A 14 4.56 48.42 -7.72
CA LEU A 14 3.62 48.50 -6.60
C LEU A 14 2.74 47.26 -6.52
N ALA A 15 2.26 46.75 -7.66
CA ALA A 15 1.48 45.51 -7.72
C ALA A 15 2.31 44.32 -7.24
N LEU A 16 3.55 44.16 -7.72
CA LEU A 16 4.46 43.09 -7.29
C LEU A 16 4.79 43.19 -5.80
N SER A 17 5.06 44.40 -5.28
CA SER A 17 5.32 44.63 -3.86
C SER A 17 4.11 44.30 -2.99
N THR A 18 2.91 44.69 -3.44
CA THR A 18 1.66 44.39 -2.74
C THR A 18 1.40 42.89 -2.72
N LEU A 19 1.53 42.22 -3.86
CA LEU A 19 1.40 40.77 -3.96
C LEU A 19 2.41 40.04 -3.07
N PHE A 20 3.66 40.48 -3.06
CA PHE A 20 4.70 39.93 -2.19
C PHE A 20 4.39 40.14 -0.71
N THR A 21 3.88 41.32 -0.33
CA THR A 21 3.49 41.62 1.05
C THR A 21 2.30 40.77 1.50
N VAL A 22 1.25 40.68 0.68
CA VAL A 22 0.09 39.81 0.95
C VAL A 22 0.54 38.35 1.06
N PHE A 23 1.44 37.91 0.18
CA PHE A 23 2.02 36.57 0.24
C PHE A 23 2.72 36.32 1.58
N LEU A 24 3.60 37.23 2.02
CA LEU A 24 4.29 37.10 3.31
C LEU A 24 3.33 37.06 4.50
N LEU A 25 2.30 37.92 4.51
CA LEU A 25 1.31 37.98 5.60
C LEU A 25 0.37 36.77 5.62
N THR A 26 0.23 36.07 4.51
CA THR A 26 -0.64 34.90 4.39
C THR A 26 0.14 33.58 4.47
N LEU A 27 1.46 33.62 4.71
CA LEU A 27 2.26 32.39 4.84
C LEU A 27 1.74 31.48 5.96
N PRO A 28 1.81 30.15 5.78
CA PRO A 28 1.50 29.19 6.83
C PRO A 28 2.32 29.45 8.10
N ARG A 29 1.72 29.21 9.27
CA ARG A 29 2.43 29.31 10.55
C ARG A 29 3.59 28.31 10.59
N GLN A 30 4.74 28.77 11.09
CA GLN A 30 5.90 27.92 11.31
C GLN A 30 5.71 26.97 12.49
N TYR A 31 6.32 25.80 12.36
CA TYR A 31 6.48 24.82 13.41
C TYR A 31 7.48 25.34 14.47
N ASP A 32 7.08 25.20 15.72
CA ASP A 32 7.82 25.65 16.88
C ASP A 32 7.94 24.48 17.88
N PRO A 33 9.14 23.88 18.02
CA PRO A 33 9.36 22.75 18.92
C PRO A 33 8.92 23.02 20.36
N SER A 34 8.97 24.27 20.82
CA SER A 34 8.62 24.64 22.20
C SER A 34 7.12 24.50 22.50
N LYS A 35 6.28 24.58 21.46
CA LYS A 35 4.82 24.50 21.53
C LYS A 35 4.29 23.10 21.29
N ASP A 36 5.08 22.23 20.66
CA ASP A 36 4.72 20.82 20.38
C ASP A 36 4.97 19.93 21.60
N LYS A 37 4.10 20.10 22.61
CA LYS A 37 4.13 19.33 23.85
C LYS A 37 3.46 17.97 23.66
N PRO A 38 3.99 16.91 24.31
CA PRO A 38 3.36 15.60 24.28
C PRO A 38 1.95 15.66 24.85
N HIS A 39 1.04 14.88 24.27
CA HIS A 39 -0.31 14.73 24.83
C HIS A 39 -0.23 14.07 26.21
N VAL A 40 -0.99 14.63 27.15
CA VAL A 40 -1.11 14.13 28.52
C VAL A 40 -2.47 13.46 28.62
N TYR A 41 -2.49 12.14 28.79
CA TYR A 41 -3.72 11.41 29.03
C TYR A 41 -4.23 11.76 30.42
N LYS A 42 -5.56 11.88 30.56
CA LYS A 42 -6.20 12.07 31.85
C LYS A 42 -7.16 10.92 32.10
N ASN A 43 -7.12 10.35 33.30
CA ASN A 43 -8.10 9.34 33.71
C ASN A 43 -9.48 9.99 33.96
N GLU A 44 -10.50 9.16 34.26
CA GLU A 44 -11.87 9.62 34.57
C GLU A 44 -11.93 10.58 35.77
N GLN A 45 -10.87 10.64 36.58
CA GLN A 45 -10.71 11.52 37.75
C GLN A 45 -9.94 12.80 37.43
N GLY A 46 -9.50 12.99 36.18
CA GLY A 46 -8.77 14.16 35.70
C GLY A 46 -7.27 14.16 36.02
N GLU A 47 -6.74 13.08 36.59
CA GLU A 47 -5.33 12.90 36.90
C GLU A 47 -4.56 12.43 35.67
N GLU A 48 -3.29 12.83 35.56
CA GLU A 48 -2.43 12.40 34.46
C GLU A 48 -2.26 10.87 34.49
N SER A 49 -2.67 10.21 33.41
CA SER A 49 -2.56 8.77 33.22
C SER A 49 -1.54 8.44 32.13
N ASP A 50 -1.03 7.21 32.17
CA ASP A 50 -0.19 6.69 31.09
C ASP A 50 -1.03 6.39 29.84
N LEU A 51 -0.36 6.36 28.68
CA LEU A 51 -0.92 5.88 27.42
C LEU A 51 -1.61 4.52 27.62
N PRO A 52 -2.88 4.35 27.20
CA PRO A 52 -3.55 3.06 27.25
C PRO A 52 -2.75 2.01 26.47
N GLY A 53 -2.44 0.86 27.08
CA GLY A 53 -1.81 -0.27 26.40
C GLY A 53 -0.28 -0.40 26.49
N LYS A 54 0.42 0.44 27.27
CA LYS A 54 1.85 0.22 27.59
C LYS A 54 2.00 -0.66 28.83
N ASP A 55 2.64 -1.82 28.68
CA ASP A 55 3.00 -2.71 29.79
C ASP A 55 3.79 -1.95 30.89
N ALA A 56 3.22 -1.94 32.09
CA ALA A 56 3.74 -1.23 33.26
C ALA A 56 5.13 -1.72 33.73
N THR A 57 5.59 -2.86 33.24
CA THR A 57 6.83 -3.52 33.66
C THR A 57 8.09 -2.88 33.05
N ASN A 58 8.02 -2.29 31.86
CA ASN A 58 9.23 -1.79 31.16
C ASN A 58 9.70 -0.40 31.63
N ARG A 59 8.89 0.34 32.41
CA ARG A 59 9.20 1.75 32.77
C ARG A 59 9.71 1.99 34.19
N LYS A 60 9.59 1.03 35.12
CA LYS A 60 10.14 1.19 36.49
C LYS A 60 11.66 1.35 36.51
N LYS A 61 12.39 0.89 35.48
CA LYS A 61 13.84 1.13 35.31
C LYS A 61 14.20 2.51 34.72
N THR A 62 13.26 3.20 34.06
CA THR A 62 13.53 4.48 33.36
C THR A 62 13.09 5.73 34.13
N ARG A 63 12.47 5.60 35.30
CA ARG A 63 11.98 6.75 36.09
C ARG A 63 13.12 7.66 36.61
N ASN A 64 14.36 7.19 36.62
CA ASN A 64 15.56 7.94 37.08
C ASN A 64 16.41 8.59 35.97
N LYS A 65 15.94 8.63 34.72
CA LYS A 65 16.59 9.43 33.66
C LYS A 65 15.57 10.40 33.09
N THR A 66 15.61 11.65 33.56
CA THR A 66 14.94 12.78 32.91
C THR A 66 15.38 12.78 31.44
N PRO A 67 14.51 12.56 30.45
CA PRO A 67 14.93 12.67 29.06
C PRO A 67 15.05 14.15 28.74
N SER A 68 16.27 14.65 28.64
CA SER A 68 16.52 15.96 28.06
C SER A 68 16.01 15.95 26.61
N PHE A 69 15.04 16.82 26.31
CA PHE A 69 14.56 17.16 24.97
C PHE A 69 13.77 16.07 24.21
N LYS A 70 12.52 15.80 24.63
CA LYS A 70 11.49 15.18 23.75
C LYS A 70 10.44 16.24 23.33
N GLN A 71 10.82 17.14 22.43
CA GLN A 71 9.90 18.07 21.74
C GLN A 71 9.79 17.64 20.27
N GLY A 72 8.56 17.46 19.77
CA GLY A 72 8.36 17.03 18.38
C GLY A 72 7.63 15.73 18.18
N ARG A 73 6.30 15.73 18.25
CA ARG A 73 5.46 14.53 18.11
C ARG A 73 4.32 14.67 17.12
N THR A 74 4.10 15.88 16.60
CA THR A 74 3.04 16.10 15.63
C THR A 74 3.52 15.78 14.22
N THR A 75 2.81 14.88 13.54
CA THR A 75 3.11 14.41 12.18
C THR A 75 1.91 14.59 11.27
N GLN A 76 2.12 15.16 10.09
CA GLN A 76 1.15 15.10 9.00
C GLN A 76 1.45 13.85 8.17
N VAL A 77 0.46 12.97 8.00
CA VAL A 77 0.54 11.79 7.13
C VAL A 77 -0.33 12.08 5.91
N VAL A 78 0.29 12.12 4.73
CA VAL A 78 -0.30 12.69 3.51
C VAL A 78 -0.45 11.63 2.44
N VAL A 79 -1.68 11.48 1.96
CA VAL A 79 -2.05 10.59 0.86
C VAL A 79 -2.89 11.40 -0.12
N LEU A 80 -2.35 11.74 -1.29
CA LEU A 80 -3.16 12.33 -2.36
C LEU A 80 -3.94 11.23 -3.11
N GLY A 81 -4.80 10.55 -2.35
CA GLY A 81 -5.53 9.35 -2.73
C GLY A 81 -6.57 9.01 -1.65
N ASP A 82 -7.33 7.94 -1.86
CA ASP A 82 -8.32 7.46 -0.88
C ASP A 82 -7.62 6.82 0.33
N ILE A 83 -7.89 7.36 1.52
CA ILE A 83 -7.29 6.91 2.78
C ILE A 83 -7.62 5.43 3.03
N GLY A 84 -8.87 5.03 2.81
CA GLY A 84 -9.34 3.66 3.05
C GLY A 84 -8.63 2.62 2.17
N ARG A 85 -8.02 3.04 1.05
CA ARG A 85 -7.24 2.19 0.14
C ARG A 85 -5.73 2.34 0.30
N SER A 86 -5.29 2.99 1.37
CA SER A 86 -3.87 3.24 1.65
C SER A 86 -3.49 2.67 3.03
N PRO A 87 -3.55 1.33 3.20
CA PRO A 87 -3.39 0.68 4.50
C PRO A 87 -2.06 1.01 5.17
N ARG A 88 -0.94 1.01 4.42
CA ARG A 88 0.39 1.39 4.94
C ARG A 88 0.40 2.77 5.61
N MET A 89 -0.27 3.75 5.01
CA MET A 89 -0.33 5.11 5.56
C MET A 89 -1.23 5.19 6.80
N GLN A 90 -2.31 4.40 6.84
CA GLN A 90 -3.12 4.23 8.04
C GLN A 90 -2.30 3.56 9.16
N TYR A 91 -1.48 2.55 8.84
CA TYR A 91 -0.61 1.91 9.81
C TYR A 91 0.49 2.83 10.32
N HIS A 92 1.08 3.68 9.47
CA HIS A 92 1.96 4.76 9.94
C HIS A 92 1.24 5.67 10.95
N ALA A 93 0.01 6.12 10.64
CA ALA A 93 -0.76 6.97 11.54
C ALA A 93 -1.02 6.28 12.90
N ILE A 94 -1.46 5.01 12.86
CA ILE A 94 -1.70 4.19 14.06
C ILE A 94 -0.42 4.01 14.87
N SER A 95 0.70 3.61 14.25
CA SER A 95 1.96 3.37 14.96
C SER A 95 2.54 4.65 15.55
N ILE A 96 2.42 5.80 14.89
CA ILE A 96 2.79 7.11 15.46
C ILE A 96 1.93 7.41 16.70
N ALA A 97 0.62 7.22 16.59
CA ALA A 97 -0.34 7.52 17.66
C ALA A 97 -0.16 6.59 18.87
N LYS A 98 0.07 5.29 18.65
CA LYS A 98 0.43 4.30 19.70
C LYS A 98 1.65 4.74 20.52
N HIS A 99 2.58 5.48 19.92
CA HIS A 99 3.77 6.01 20.60
C HIS A 99 3.57 7.42 21.19
N GLY A 100 2.33 7.93 21.20
CA GLY A 100 1.95 9.22 21.76
C GLY A 100 2.21 10.39 20.81
N GLY A 101 2.31 10.13 19.50
CA GLY A 101 2.40 11.14 18.45
C GLY A 101 1.03 11.65 18.01
N LYS A 102 0.88 12.96 17.81
CA LYS A 102 -0.34 13.54 17.23
C LYS A 102 -0.26 13.42 15.71
N VAL A 103 -1.31 12.94 15.06
CA VAL A 103 -1.32 12.69 13.63
C VAL A 103 -2.44 13.46 12.97
N TYR A 104 -2.12 14.16 11.88
CA TYR A 104 -3.10 14.62 10.91
C TYR A 104 -3.04 13.71 9.67
N LEU A 105 -4.05 12.86 9.48
CA LEU A 105 -4.14 11.96 8.34
C LEU A 105 -4.93 12.64 7.22
N ILE A 106 -4.26 12.99 6.13
CA ILE A 106 -4.76 13.88 5.08
C ILE A 106 -4.92 13.09 3.79
N GLY A 107 -6.12 13.08 3.22
CA GLY A 107 -6.42 12.38 1.97
C GLY A 107 -7.90 12.42 1.61
N TYR A 108 -8.30 11.72 0.54
CA TYR A 108 -9.73 11.56 0.21
C TYR A 108 -10.37 10.52 1.14
N GLN A 109 -11.62 10.74 1.49
CA GLN A 109 -12.42 9.82 2.31
C GLN A 109 -13.53 9.23 1.45
N GLU A 110 -13.20 8.24 0.62
CA GLU A 110 -14.13 7.61 -0.33
C GLU A 110 -14.49 6.18 0.08
N SER A 111 -13.55 5.46 0.70
CA SER A 111 -13.76 4.12 1.26
C SER A 111 -13.69 4.13 2.79
N GLU A 112 -14.08 3.00 3.40
CA GLU A 112 -14.01 2.79 4.85
C GLU A 112 -12.57 2.91 5.37
N ILE A 113 -12.42 3.61 6.49
CA ILE A 113 -11.14 3.85 7.17
C ILE A 113 -11.02 2.84 8.30
N HIS A 114 -9.80 2.38 8.56
CA HIS A 114 -9.48 1.42 9.62
C HIS A 114 -10.07 1.86 10.97
N PRO A 115 -10.77 0.99 11.73
CA PRO A 115 -11.41 1.35 12.99
C PRO A 115 -10.46 2.05 13.99
N ASP A 116 -9.23 1.54 14.14
CA ASP A 116 -8.21 2.14 15.02
C ASP A 116 -7.79 3.56 14.62
N VAL A 117 -7.95 3.97 13.36
CA VAL A 117 -7.72 5.37 12.95
C VAL A 117 -8.83 6.26 13.46
N LEU A 118 -10.08 5.78 13.40
CA LEU A 118 -11.27 6.54 13.78
C LEU A 118 -11.46 6.62 15.30
N SER A 119 -11.03 5.59 16.03
CA SER A 119 -11.20 5.49 17.49
C SER A 119 -10.07 6.15 18.28
N HIS A 120 -8.93 6.48 17.66
CA HIS A 120 -7.76 6.98 18.38
C HIS A 120 -7.75 8.51 18.50
N ASP A 121 -7.76 9.02 19.73
CA ASP A 121 -7.84 10.47 20.04
C ASP A 121 -6.70 11.33 19.47
N LEU A 122 -5.56 10.72 19.12
CA LEU A 122 -4.39 11.41 18.60
C LEU A 122 -4.39 11.48 17.07
N ILE A 123 -5.34 10.83 16.39
CA ILE A 123 -5.42 10.82 14.93
C ILE A 123 -6.59 11.68 14.50
N HIS A 124 -6.29 12.72 13.72
CA HIS A 124 -7.28 13.61 13.14
C HIS A 124 -7.31 13.43 11.63
N VAL A 125 -8.43 12.92 11.12
CA VAL A 125 -8.65 12.78 9.66
C VAL A 125 -9.00 14.14 9.07
N VAL A 126 -8.27 14.56 8.04
CA VAL A 126 -8.49 15.82 7.33
C VAL A 126 -8.81 15.53 5.87
N PRO A 127 -10.10 15.48 5.50
CA PRO A 127 -10.50 15.08 4.15
C PRO A 127 -10.14 16.14 3.12
N LEU A 128 -9.62 15.72 1.97
CA LEU A 128 -9.38 16.56 0.81
C LEU A 128 -10.64 16.67 -0.05
N THR A 129 -10.90 17.87 -0.59
CA THR A 129 -12.03 18.07 -1.51
C THR A 129 -11.69 17.50 -2.89
N PRO A 130 -12.49 16.56 -3.43
CA PRO A 130 -12.25 16.00 -4.76
C PRO A 130 -12.38 17.07 -5.85
N ALA A 131 -11.71 16.85 -6.97
CA ALA A 131 -11.86 17.72 -8.14
C ALA A 131 -13.32 17.72 -8.64
N PRO A 132 -13.83 18.85 -9.16
CA PRO A 132 -15.15 18.91 -9.78
C PRO A 132 -15.35 17.80 -10.83
N PRO A 133 -16.58 17.27 -11.01
CA PRO A 133 -16.86 16.17 -11.92
C PRO A 133 -16.29 16.36 -13.35
N PHE A 134 -16.34 17.58 -13.89
CA PHE A 134 -15.82 17.88 -15.22
C PHE A 134 -14.29 17.71 -15.34
N LEU A 135 -13.52 17.92 -14.26
CA LEU A 135 -12.08 17.64 -14.19
C LEU A 135 -11.76 16.18 -13.87
N ARG A 136 -12.76 15.37 -13.53
CA ARG A 136 -12.62 13.92 -13.30
C ARG A 136 -12.92 13.09 -14.54
N SER A 137 -13.32 13.72 -15.65
CA SER A 137 -13.62 13.05 -16.91
C SER A 137 -12.40 12.32 -17.49
N SER A 138 -12.61 11.10 -17.97
CA SER A 138 -11.58 10.22 -18.55
C SER A 138 -11.50 10.30 -20.07
N SER A 139 -12.01 11.37 -20.69
CA SER A 139 -11.93 11.56 -22.14
C SER A 139 -10.47 11.65 -22.59
N LYS A 140 -10.04 10.68 -23.42
CA LYS A 140 -8.66 10.62 -23.95
C LYS A 140 -8.28 11.87 -24.75
N LEU A 141 -9.25 12.48 -25.46
CA LEU A 141 -9.04 13.71 -26.24
C LEU A 141 -8.82 14.94 -25.35
N LEU A 142 -9.56 15.06 -24.25
CA LEU A 142 -9.46 16.21 -23.34
C LEU A 142 -8.38 16.04 -22.27
N PHE A 143 -7.82 14.83 -22.15
CA PHE A 143 -6.81 14.50 -21.14
C PHE A 143 -5.64 15.48 -21.05
N PRO A 144 -5.03 15.98 -22.17
CA PRO A 144 -3.93 16.94 -22.09
C PRO A 144 -4.30 18.29 -21.46
N LEU A 145 -5.57 18.70 -21.51
CA LEU A 145 -6.07 19.93 -20.89
C LEU A 145 -6.61 19.69 -19.48
N ILE A 146 -7.35 18.59 -19.29
CA ILE A 146 -7.98 18.25 -18.02
C ILE A 146 -6.93 17.86 -16.97
N ALA A 147 -5.89 17.09 -17.34
CA ALA A 147 -4.91 16.60 -16.38
C ALA A 147 -4.13 17.73 -15.67
N PRO A 148 -3.62 18.77 -16.37
CA PRO A 148 -3.00 19.92 -15.72
C PRO A 148 -3.98 20.70 -14.82
N LEU A 149 -5.21 20.95 -15.28
CA LEU A 149 -6.22 21.65 -14.48
C LEU A 149 -6.58 20.88 -13.21
N LYS A 150 -6.71 19.56 -13.32
CA LYS A 150 -6.90 18.66 -12.17
C LYS A 150 -5.70 18.73 -11.21
N ALA A 151 -4.47 18.70 -11.73
CA ALA A 151 -3.27 18.81 -10.90
C ALA A 151 -3.20 20.17 -10.18
N LEU A 152 -3.58 21.27 -10.83
CA LEU A 152 -3.65 22.60 -10.19
C LEU A 152 -4.72 22.66 -9.09
N TRP A 153 -5.90 22.07 -9.33
CA TRP A 153 -6.93 21.94 -8.30
C TRP A 153 -6.40 21.16 -7.09
N GLN A 154 -5.81 19.98 -7.34
CA GLN A 154 -5.23 19.14 -6.30
C GLN A 154 -4.12 19.89 -5.54
N ALA A 155 -3.31 20.69 -6.23
CA ALA A 155 -2.26 21.48 -5.61
C ALA A 155 -2.83 22.52 -4.64
N GLY A 156 -3.88 23.25 -5.06
CA GLY A 156 -4.54 24.24 -4.21
C GLY A 156 -5.22 23.62 -2.99
N VAL A 157 -5.94 22.51 -3.16
CA VAL A 157 -6.60 21.80 -2.06
C VAL A 157 -5.58 21.23 -1.08
N LEU A 158 -4.50 20.64 -1.60
CA LEU A 158 -3.44 20.07 -0.77
C LEU A 158 -2.67 21.17 -0.01
N TYR A 159 -2.34 22.28 -0.67
CA TYR A 159 -1.70 23.44 -0.03
C TYR A 159 -2.59 24.01 1.08
N GLY A 160 -3.89 24.14 0.83
CA GLY A 160 -4.88 24.57 1.83
C GLY A 160 -4.93 23.64 3.05
N ALA A 161 -4.94 22.33 2.81
CA ALA A 161 -4.98 21.32 3.87
C ALA A 161 -3.70 21.31 4.72
N LEU A 162 -2.55 21.25 4.07
CA LEU A 162 -1.24 21.20 4.72
C LEU A 162 -0.87 22.53 5.37
N GLY A 163 -1.26 23.67 4.80
CA GLY A 163 -0.86 25.00 5.24
C GLY A 163 -1.78 25.64 6.28
N TYR A 164 -3.07 25.31 6.30
CA TYR A 164 -4.06 26.06 7.10
C TYR A 164 -5.11 25.22 7.82
N ARG A 165 -5.41 23.99 7.37
CA ARG A 165 -6.41 23.13 8.04
C ARG A 165 -5.82 22.18 9.08
N THR A 166 -4.51 22.23 9.26
CA THR A 166 -3.75 21.42 10.21
C THR A 166 -2.82 22.30 11.00
N GLU A 167 -2.48 21.89 12.22
CA GLU A 167 -1.43 22.57 12.98
C GLU A 167 -0.06 22.35 12.32
N PRO A 168 0.89 23.28 12.50
CA PRO A 168 2.28 23.06 12.10
C PRO A 168 2.83 21.80 12.77
N SER A 169 3.46 20.95 11.97
CA SER A 169 3.94 19.63 12.38
C SER A 169 5.46 19.58 12.34
N ARG A 170 6.05 18.71 13.15
CA ARG A 170 7.48 18.43 13.08
C ARG A 170 7.82 17.69 11.80
N TYR A 171 7.00 16.69 11.47
CA TYR A 171 7.20 15.80 10.34
C TYR A 171 6.03 15.88 9.37
N MET A 172 6.33 15.80 8.08
CA MET A 172 5.35 15.57 7.03
C MET A 172 5.74 14.31 6.27
N LEU A 173 5.01 13.21 6.50
CA LEU A 173 5.19 11.94 5.83
C LEU A 173 4.27 11.86 4.61
N VAL A 174 4.84 11.78 3.42
CA VAL A 174 4.11 11.79 2.15
C VAL A 174 4.21 10.44 1.46
N GLN A 175 3.08 9.88 1.06
CA GLN A 175 3.03 8.73 0.16
C GLN A 175 3.39 9.15 -1.27
N ASN A 176 4.37 8.48 -1.88
CA ASN A 176 4.62 8.56 -3.31
C ASN A 176 4.45 7.19 -3.97
N PRO A 177 3.60 7.04 -5.01
CA PRO A 177 2.81 8.03 -5.77
C PRO A 177 1.43 8.40 -5.15
N PRO A 178 0.74 9.46 -5.68
CA PRO A 178 1.10 10.27 -6.85
C PRO A 178 2.12 11.37 -6.55
N SER A 179 3.11 11.51 -7.43
CA SER A 179 4.17 12.51 -7.30
C SER A 179 3.71 13.93 -7.58
N ILE A 180 2.95 14.11 -8.65
CA ILE A 180 2.46 15.42 -9.10
C ILE A 180 1.00 15.57 -8.65
N PRO A 181 0.63 16.68 -7.99
CA PRO A 181 1.45 17.81 -7.52
C PRO A 181 2.10 17.59 -6.13
N THR A 182 1.87 16.44 -5.50
CA THR A 182 2.14 16.17 -4.08
C THR A 182 3.53 16.58 -3.61
N LEU A 183 4.60 16.13 -4.29
CA LEU A 183 5.97 16.39 -3.83
C LEU A 183 6.32 17.88 -3.86
N ALA A 184 5.88 18.61 -4.89
CA ALA A 184 6.10 20.05 -4.97
C ALA A 184 5.39 20.81 -3.85
N VAL A 185 4.11 20.52 -3.64
CA VAL A 185 3.32 21.19 -2.60
C VAL A 185 3.86 20.86 -1.21
N ALA A 186 4.17 19.58 -0.95
CA ALA A 186 4.73 19.15 0.31
C ALA A 186 6.07 19.82 0.60
N THR A 187 6.96 19.93 -0.39
CA THR A 187 8.25 20.62 -0.27
C THR A 187 8.07 22.10 0.04
N ILE A 188 7.18 22.79 -0.68
CA ILE A 188 6.91 24.21 -0.47
C ILE A 188 6.34 24.46 0.93
N VAL A 189 5.36 23.66 1.36
CA VAL A 189 4.75 23.81 2.69
C VAL A 189 5.74 23.44 3.79
N ALA A 190 6.53 22.38 3.60
CA ALA A 190 7.56 21.98 4.56
C ALA A 190 8.61 23.08 4.76
N PHE A 191 9.03 23.73 3.68
CA PHE A 191 9.92 24.89 3.74
C PHE A 191 9.31 26.04 4.55
N PHE A 192 8.08 26.46 4.22
CA PHE A 192 7.44 27.57 4.94
C PHE A 192 7.13 27.26 6.40
N ARG A 193 6.80 26.00 6.70
CA ARG A 193 6.47 25.56 8.05
C ARG A 193 7.69 25.15 8.87
N ASN A 194 8.90 25.12 8.32
CA ASN A 194 10.06 24.53 9.01
C ASN A 194 9.77 23.09 9.50
N THR A 195 9.16 22.29 8.62
CA THR A 195 8.75 20.90 8.86
C THR A 195 9.74 19.96 8.15
N GLU A 196 10.13 18.86 8.79
CA GLU A 196 10.96 17.83 8.17
C GLU A 196 10.10 16.97 7.22
N LEU A 197 10.38 17.05 5.92
CA LEU A 197 9.68 16.29 4.89
C LEU A 197 10.25 14.87 4.79
N VAL A 198 9.39 13.88 4.92
CA VAL A 198 9.70 12.46 4.75
C VAL A 198 8.89 11.91 3.58
N ILE A 199 9.54 11.31 2.59
CA ILE A 199 8.84 10.67 1.47
C ILE A 199 8.87 9.16 1.65
N ASP A 200 7.71 8.54 1.68
CA ASP A 200 7.54 7.08 1.66
C ASP A 200 7.29 6.62 0.22
N TRP A 201 8.26 5.92 -0.36
CA TRP A 201 8.28 5.50 -1.76
C TRP A 201 7.71 4.08 -1.90
N HIS A 202 6.58 3.99 -2.59
CA HIS A 202 5.86 2.75 -2.87
C HIS A 202 6.04 2.31 -4.32
N ASN A 203 6.21 3.29 -5.22
CA ASN A 203 6.55 3.11 -6.62
C ASN A 203 7.11 4.43 -7.18
N PHE A 204 7.50 4.46 -8.45
CA PHE A 204 7.80 5.69 -9.15
C PHE A 204 6.59 6.16 -9.96
N GLY A 205 6.19 7.42 -9.77
CA GLY A 205 5.08 8.02 -10.51
C GLY A 205 5.33 8.00 -12.02
N TYR A 206 6.58 8.20 -12.45
CA TYR A 206 6.93 8.15 -13.88
C TYR A 206 6.78 6.74 -14.46
N SER A 207 7.07 5.66 -13.71
CA SER A 207 6.98 4.29 -14.23
C SER A 207 5.52 3.87 -14.41
N ILE A 208 4.64 4.27 -13.49
CA ILE A 208 3.18 4.08 -13.65
C ILE A 208 2.66 4.87 -14.87
N LEU A 209 3.14 6.10 -15.07
CA LEU A 209 2.77 6.89 -16.25
C LEU A 209 3.26 6.23 -17.56
N ALA A 210 4.43 5.59 -17.52
CA ALA A 210 5.00 4.88 -18.67
C ALA A 210 4.15 3.70 -19.14
N LEU A 211 3.37 3.05 -18.26
CA LEU A 211 2.41 2.01 -18.65
C LEU A 211 1.34 2.53 -19.62
N LYS A 212 0.99 3.83 -19.54
CA LYS A 212 -0.03 4.46 -20.39
C LYS A 212 0.54 5.12 -21.63
N LEU A 213 1.69 5.79 -21.51
CA LEU A 213 2.24 6.64 -22.58
C LEU A 213 3.48 6.05 -23.26
N GLY A 214 4.07 5.00 -22.69
CA GLY A 214 5.35 4.44 -23.12
C GLY A 214 6.55 5.10 -22.44
N THR A 215 7.62 4.33 -22.23
CA THR A 215 8.82 4.75 -21.48
C THR A 215 9.58 5.91 -22.12
N ARG A 216 9.48 6.08 -23.45
CA ARG A 216 10.16 7.15 -24.21
C ARG A 216 9.34 8.44 -24.33
N HIS A 217 8.14 8.48 -23.77
CA HIS A 217 7.26 9.64 -23.91
C HIS A 217 7.83 10.87 -23.16
N PRO A 218 7.83 12.08 -23.74
CA PRO A 218 8.42 13.27 -23.09
C PRO A 218 7.87 13.55 -21.68
N LEU A 219 6.55 13.39 -21.48
CA LEU A 219 5.93 13.58 -20.15
C LEU A 219 6.44 12.58 -19.10
N VAL A 220 6.81 11.35 -19.50
CA VAL A 220 7.40 10.36 -18.59
C VAL A 220 8.79 10.80 -18.16
N LEU A 221 9.61 11.26 -19.11
CA LEU A 221 10.95 11.79 -18.83
C LEU A 221 10.90 13.04 -17.93
N ILE A 222 9.96 13.95 -18.19
CA ILE A 222 9.72 15.14 -17.35
C ILE A 222 9.27 14.72 -15.95
N SER A 223 8.36 13.75 -15.84
CA SER A 223 7.91 13.21 -14.56
C SER A 223 9.07 12.58 -13.79
N ALA A 224 9.96 11.83 -14.45
CA ALA A 224 11.13 11.23 -13.82
C ALA A 224 12.10 12.31 -13.27
N LEU A 225 12.35 13.36 -14.05
CA LEU A 225 13.16 14.49 -13.60
C LEU A 225 12.51 15.24 -12.43
N TYR A 226 11.19 15.42 -12.47
CA TYR A 226 10.41 16.02 -11.38
C TYR A 226 10.58 15.22 -10.08
N GLU A 227 10.38 13.90 -10.12
CA GLU A 227 10.55 13.04 -8.94
C GLU A 227 11.98 13.13 -8.40
N ARG A 228 12.98 13.09 -9.29
CA ARG A 228 14.39 13.19 -8.91
C ARG A 228 14.76 14.52 -8.28
N LEU A 229 14.20 15.62 -8.77
CA LEU A 229 14.44 16.95 -8.20
C LEU A 229 13.86 17.04 -6.79
N PHE A 230 12.58 16.70 -6.62
CA PHE A 230 11.91 16.83 -5.33
C PHE A 230 12.35 15.80 -4.29
N ALA A 231 12.81 14.63 -4.71
CA ALA A 231 13.45 13.68 -3.81
C ALA A 231 14.61 14.32 -3.04
N LYS A 232 15.47 15.11 -3.71
CA LYS A 232 16.63 15.75 -3.06
C LYS A 232 16.28 16.85 -2.07
N LEU A 233 15.03 17.32 -2.08
CA LEU A 233 14.55 18.38 -1.21
C LEU A 233 13.88 17.83 0.06
N ALA A 234 13.62 16.53 0.12
CA ALA A 234 13.15 15.87 1.33
C ALA A 234 14.28 15.65 2.33
N SER A 235 13.92 15.64 3.60
CA SER A 235 14.86 15.40 4.70
C SER A 235 15.19 13.92 4.85
N GLN A 236 14.20 13.04 4.64
CA GLN A 236 14.31 11.60 4.86
C GLN A 236 13.45 10.82 3.86
N HIS A 237 13.78 9.53 3.68
CA HIS A 237 13.11 8.66 2.73
C HIS A 237 12.86 7.27 3.33
N PHE A 238 11.66 6.74 3.15
CA PHE A 238 11.36 5.32 3.32
C PHE A 238 11.14 4.66 1.97
N THR A 239 11.49 3.38 1.85
CA THR A 239 11.17 2.59 0.65
C THR A 239 10.55 1.27 1.05
N VAL A 240 9.64 0.77 0.22
CA VAL A 240 9.03 -0.56 0.39
C VAL A 240 10.03 -1.72 0.23
N THR A 241 11.18 -1.47 -0.41
CA THR A 241 12.19 -2.49 -0.74
C THR A 241 13.62 -1.95 -0.61
N ASN A 242 14.60 -2.85 -0.49
CA ASN A 242 16.01 -2.54 -0.60
C ASN A 242 16.40 -2.19 -2.05
N ALA A 243 15.82 -2.87 -3.05
CA ALA A 243 16.02 -2.57 -4.46
C ALA A 243 15.66 -1.11 -4.79
N MET A 244 14.53 -0.61 -4.26
CA MET A 244 14.15 0.78 -4.45
C MET A 244 15.09 1.75 -3.71
N ALA A 245 15.55 1.39 -2.50
CA ALA A 245 16.56 2.19 -1.79
C ALA A 245 17.87 2.29 -2.59
N ARG A 246 18.30 1.20 -3.23
CA ARG A 246 19.46 1.18 -4.14
C ARG A 246 19.25 2.13 -5.33
N VAL A 247 18.09 2.06 -5.99
CA VAL A 247 17.74 2.97 -7.10
C VAL A 247 17.78 4.43 -6.66
N LEU A 248 17.19 4.77 -5.51
CA LEU A 248 17.24 6.13 -4.97
C LEU A 248 18.68 6.57 -4.67
N LYS A 249 19.51 5.70 -4.12
CA LYS A 249 20.92 6.01 -3.84
C LYS A 249 21.72 6.25 -5.12
N GLU A 250 21.60 5.36 -6.09
CA GLU A 250 22.42 5.37 -7.31
C GLU A 250 21.93 6.40 -8.35
N GLN A 251 20.62 6.51 -8.55
CA GLN A 251 20.05 7.33 -9.63
C GLN A 251 19.57 8.70 -9.14
N TYR A 252 19.13 8.80 -7.89
CA TYR A 252 18.63 10.05 -7.32
C TYR A 252 19.68 10.73 -6.44
N GLY A 253 20.65 9.98 -5.91
CA GLY A 253 21.68 10.49 -5.01
C GLY A 253 21.15 10.77 -3.59
N VAL A 254 20.08 10.08 -3.18
CA VAL A 254 19.47 10.21 -1.85
C VAL A 254 19.51 8.86 -1.12
N THR A 255 19.73 8.88 0.19
CA THR A 255 19.71 7.66 1.00
C THR A 255 18.29 7.44 1.54
N ALA A 256 17.79 6.22 1.39
CA ALA A 256 16.51 5.81 1.92
C ALA A 256 16.65 4.65 2.90
N HIS A 257 15.71 4.58 3.84
CA HIS A 257 15.58 3.51 4.80
C HIS A 257 14.54 2.51 4.30
N PRO A 258 14.94 1.28 3.94
CA PRO A 258 13.98 0.22 3.65
C PRO A 258 13.12 -0.04 4.88
N LEU A 259 11.82 0.21 4.71
CA LEU A 259 10.76 -0.10 5.65
C LEU A 259 9.82 -1.05 4.92
N HIS A 260 10.02 -2.34 5.13
CA HIS A 260 9.25 -3.37 4.46
C HIS A 260 7.81 -3.36 4.94
N ASP A 261 6.88 -3.63 4.05
CA ASP A 261 5.53 -3.96 4.48
C ASP A 261 5.50 -5.32 5.16
N ARG A 262 4.64 -5.39 6.19
CA ARG A 262 4.44 -6.55 7.02
C ARG A 262 2.95 -6.71 7.32
N PRO A 263 2.47 -7.94 7.51
CA PRO A 263 1.06 -8.22 7.71
C PRO A 263 0.53 -7.55 8.97
N ALA A 264 -0.70 -7.05 8.89
CA ALA A 264 -1.48 -6.65 10.05
C ALA A 264 -1.87 -7.89 10.88
N ALA A 265 -2.16 -7.67 12.18
CA ALA A 265 -2.49 -8.74 13.12
C ALA A 265 -3.74 -9.57 12.73
N LEU A 266 -4.62 -9.01 11.90
CA LEU A 266 -5.78 -9.71 11.36
C LEU A 266 -5.39 -10.93 10.51
N PHE A 267 -4.27 -10.85 9.78
CA PHE A 267 -3.75 -11.96 8.99
C PHE A 267 -2.93 -12.87 9.90
N ARG A 268 -3.53 -14.02 10.23
CA ARG A 268 -2.90 -15.06 11.05
C ARG A 268 -3.22 -16.45 10.51
N PRO A 269 -2.35 -17.44 10.74
CA PRO A 269 -2.71 -18.84 10.56
C PRO A 269 -3.92 -19.22 11.43
N ILE A 270 -4.69 -20.18 10.94
CA ILE A 270 -5.85 -20.75 11.63
C ILE A 270 -5.68 -22.26 11.83
N ASP A 271 -6.34 -22.80 12.85
CA ASP A 271 -6.36 -24.25 13.08
C ASP A 271 -7.34 -24.98 12.15
N HIS A 272 -7.37 -26.31 12.23
CA HIS A 272 -8.21 -27.15 11.38
C HIS A 272 -9.71 -26.93 11.64
N ASP A 273 -10.11 -26.74 12.90
CA ASP A 273 -11.52 -26.55 13.27
C ASP A 273 -12.06 -25.21 12.76
N GLU A 274 -11.27 -24.14 12.92
CA GLU A 274 -11.57 -22.80 12.41
C GLU A 274 -11.63 -22.82 10.87
N LYS A 275 -10.68 -23.51 10.21
CA LYS A 275 -10.70 -23.72 8.75
C LYS A 275 -11.98 -24.42 8.30
N THR A 276 -12.35 -25.55 8.91
CA THR A 276 -13.54 -26.31 8.50
C THR A 276 -14.82 -25.51 8.74
N LYS A 277 -14.95 -24.82 9.88
CA LYS A 277 -16.10 -23.93 10.16
C LYS A 277 -16.21 -22.81 9.12
N PHE A 278 -15.09 -22.19 8.77
CA PHE A 278 -15.04 -21.13 7.75
C PHE A 278 -15.49 -21.65 6.38
N LEU A 279 -14.88 -22.74 5.91
CA LEU A 279 -15.18 -23.32 4.60
C LEU A 279 -16.65 -23.74 4.48
N SER A 280 -17.27 -24.21 5.57
CA SER A 280 -18.68 -24.59 5.58
C SER A 280 -19.66 -23.40 5.58
N ARG A 281 -19.26 -22.23 6.10
CA ARG A 281 -20.16 -21.04 6.14
C ARG A 281 -20.07 -20.17 4.89
N MET A 282 -18.92 -20.14 4.22
CA MET A 282 -18.71 -19.28 3.05
C MET A 282 -19.40 -19.88 1.82
N ALA A 283 -20.23 -19.08 1.13
CA ALA A 283 -21.11 -19.56 0.06
C ALA A 283 -20.35 -20.24 -1.08
N GLU A 284 -19.20 -19.68 -1.46
CA GLU A 284 -18.38 -20.15 -2.57
C GLU A 284 -17.64 -21.46 -2.24
N THR A 285 -17.41 -21.77 -0.97
CA THR A 285 -16.70 -22.97 -0.51
C THR A 285 -17.60 -24.03 0.12
N ALA A 286 -18.82 -23.68 0.56
CA ALA A 286 -19.69 -24.53 1.37
C ALA A 286 -19.96 -25.90 0.72
N GLN A 287 -20.24 -25.92 -0.59
CA GLN A 287 -20.49 -27.16 -1.33
C GLN A 287 -19.25 -28.07 -1.44
N TYR A 288 -18.05 -27.53 -1.29
CA TYR A 288 -16.77 -28.24 -1.39
C TYR A 288 -16.11 -28.46 -0.02
N ALA A 289 -16.71 -27.97 1.07
CA ALA A 289 -16.07 -27.91 2.38
C ALA A 289 -15.62 -29.30 2.89
N GLN A 290 -16.38 -30.36 2.60
CA GLN A 290 -16.02 -31.72 2.97
C GLN A 290 -14.78 -32.21 2.21
N ASP A 291 -14.71 -31.95 0.90
CA ASP A 291 -13.59 -32.35 0.04
C ASP A 291 -12.31 -31.54 0.29
N LEU A 292 -12.45 -30.31 0.80
CA LEU A 292 -11.35 -29.41 1.17
C LEU A 292 -10.81 -29.67 2.59
N SER A 293 -11.61 -30.28 3.48
CA SER A 293 -11.27 -30.41 4.91
C SER A 293 -10.75 -31.80 5.31
N LYS A 294 -11.13 -32.86 4.57
CA LYS A 294 -10.81 -34.25 4.92
C LYS A 294 -9.85 -34.88 3.91
N PRO A 295 -9.04 -35.88 4.31
CA PRO A 295 -8.39 -36.78 3.36
C PRO A 295 -9.48 -37.55 2.59
N SER A 296 -9.83 -37.04 1.41
CA SER A 296 -10.75 -37.67 0.46
C SER A 296 -9.97 -38.54 -0.53
N LYS A 297 -10.64 -39.53 -1.13
CA LYS A 297 -10.08 -40.30 -2.26
C LYS A 297 -9.86 -39.43 -3.51
N THR A 298 -10.55 -38.29 -3.59
CA THR A 298 -10.38 -37.26 -4.63
C THR A 298 -10.24 -35.90 -3.95
N PRO A 299 -9.08 -35.57 -3.38
CA PRO A 299 -8.91 -34.35 -2.62
C PRO A 299 -9.11 -33.12 -3.52
N TRP A 300 -9.71 -32.07 -2.96
CA TRP A 300 -9.74 -30.76 -3.61
C TRP A 300 -8.64 -29.88 -3.02
N LYS A 301 -8.15 -28.94 -3.82
CA LYS A 301 -7.22 -27.90 -3.39
C LYS A 301 -7.84 -26.53 -3.58
N LEU A 302 -7.74 -25.70 -2.55
CA LEU A 302 -8.20 -24.32 -2.60
C LEU A 302 -7.02 -23.41 -2.94
N ILE A 303 -7.11 -22.71 -4.07
CA ILE A 303 -6.18 -21.62 -4.40
C ILE A 303 -6.89 -20.28 -4.32
N VAL A 304 -6.17 -19.25 -3.91
CA VAL A 304 -6.71 -17.89 -3.83
C VAL A 304 -5.82 -16.94 -4.61
N SER A 305 -6.44 -16.09 -5.42
CA SER A 305 -5.77 -14.94 -6.04
C SER A 305 -6.55 -13.68 -5.69
N SER A 306 -5.86 -12.72 -5.07
CA SER A 306 -6.37 -11.39 -4.79
C SER A 306 -5.94 -10.44 -5.90
N THR A 307 -6.86 -9.69 -6.50
CA THR A 307 -6.57 -8.82 -7.65
C THR A 307 -7.38 -7.53 -7.64
N SER A 308 -6.84 -6.48 -8.24
CA SER A 308 -7.56 -5.24 -8.55
C SER A 308 -8.28 -5.29 -9.90
N TRP A 309 -8.22 -6.39 -10.66
CA TRP A 309 -8.80 -6.52 -12.01
C TRP A 309 -8.42 -5.36 -12.94
N THR A 310 -7.16 -4.92 -12.84
CA THR A 310 -6.57 -3.84 -13.63
C THR A 310 -5.62 -4.43 -14.68
N ALA A 311 -5.24 -3.64 -15.68
CA ALA A 311 -4.48 -4.13 -16.83
C ALA A 311 -3.03 -4.54 -16.50
N ASP A 312 -2.50 -4.12 -15.35
CA ASP A 312 -1.20 -4.48 -14.80
C ASP A 312 -1.15 -5.91 -14.20
N GLU A 313 -2.32 -6.53 -14.00
CA GLU A 313 -2.44 -7.94 -13.60
C GLU A 313 -3.07 -8.73 -14.76
N ASP A 314 -2.24 -9.28 -15.67
CA ASP A 314 -2.76 -10.08 -16.78
C ASP A 314 -3.28 -11.44 -16.30
N PHE A 315 -4.58 -11.47 -16.03
CA PHE A 315 -5.27 -12.65 -15.57
C PHE A 315 -5.34 -13.78 -16.61
N SER A 316 -5.03 -13.50 -17.88
CA SER A 316 -4.95 -14.53 -18.92
C SER A 316 -3.89 -15.58 -18.56
N VAL A 317 -2.80 -15.16 -17.90
CA VAL A 317 -1.74 -16.05 -17.42
C VAL A 317 -2.27 -17.12 -16.46
N LEU A 318 -3.11 -16.74 -15.49
CA LEU A 318 -3.70 -17.68 -14.55
C LEU A 318 -4.77 -18.55 -15.21
N LEU A 319 -5.63 -17.98 -16.07
CA LEU A 319 -6.65 -18.76 -16.77
C LEU A 319 -6.02 -19.84 -17.67
N ASP A 320 -4.99 -19.47 -18.44
CA ASP A 320 -4.27 -20.41 -19.31
C ASP A 320 -3.57 -21.50 -18.49
N ALA A 321 -2.98 -21.14 -17.35
CA ALA A 321 -2.36 -22.11 -16.45
C ALA A 321 -3.36 -23.10 -15.87
N LEU A 322 -4.53 -22.62 -15.44
CA LEU A 322 -5.61 -23.47 -14.92
C LEU A 322 -6.21 -24.38 -15.99
N SER A 323 -6.32 -23.91 -17.23
CA SER A 323 -6.74 -24.76 -18.34
C SER A 323 -5.74 -25.89 -18.59
N LYS A 324 -4.44 -25.58 -18.62
CA LYS A 324 -3.37 -26.57 -18.77
C LYS A 324 -3.37 -27.57 -17.62
N TYR A 325 -3.48 -27.10 -16.37
CA TYR A 325 -3.63 -27.97 -15.20
C TYR A 325 -4.86 -28.89 -15.34
N SER A 326 -6.00 -28.36 -15.78
CA SER A 326 -7.23 -29.14 -15.94
C SER A 326 -7.07 -30.27 -16.97
N ALA A 327 -6.34 -30.02 -18.06
CA ALA A 327 -6.02 -31.04 -19.06
C ALA A 327 -5.14 -32.14 -18.47
N GLU A 328 -4.05 -31.77 -17.77
CA GLU A 328 -3.16 -32.71 -17.08
C GLU A 328 -3.89 -33.55 -16.03
N ALA A 329 -4.76 -32.94 -15.22
CA ALA A 329 -5.57 -33.64 -14.22
C ALA A 329 -6.61 -34.59 -14.85
N THR A 330 -7.00 -34.36 -16.10
CA THR A 330 -7.86 -35.30 -16.84
C THR A 330 -7.09 -36.57 -17.21
N SER A 331 -5.81 -36.44 -17.58
CA SER A 331 -4.95 -37.57 -17.92
C SER A 331 -4.35 -38.26 -16.69
N LYS A 332 -4.10 -37.53 -15.59
CA LYS A 332 -3.50 -38.00 -14.34
C LYS A 332 -4.53 -37.94 -13.22
N THR A 333 -5.27 -39.03 -13.01
CA THR A 333 -6.35 -39.12 -12.01
C THR A 333 -5.89 -38.99 -10.54
N SER A 334 -4.57 -38.99 -10.29
CA SER A 334 -3.99 -38.73 -8.96
C SER A 334 -3.96 -37.24 -8.59
N LEU A 335 -4.11 -36.32 -9.56
CA LEU A 335 -4.11 -34.89 -9.28
C LEU A 335 -5.45 -34.45 -8.67
N PRO A 336 -5.44 -33.56 -7.66
CA PRO A 336 -6.67 -33.05 -7.06
C PRO A 336 -7.41 -32.11 -8.01
N LYS A 337 -8.71 -31.94 -7.78
CA LYS A 337 -9.47 -30.83 -8.39
C LYS A 337 -9.10 -29.53 -7.71
N ILE A 338 -9.16 -28.41 -8.44
CA ILE A 338 -8.89 -27.09 -7.87
C ILE A 338 -10.20 -26.30 -7.74
N LEU A 339 -10.42 -25.72 -6.57
CA LEU A 339 -11.29 -24.57 -6.39
C LEU A 339 -10.42 -23.30 -6.35
N ALA A 340 -10.56 -22.45 -7.36
CA ALA A 340 -9.87 -21.17 -7.44
C ALA A 340 -10.82 -20.05 -7.04
N ILE A 341 -10.53 -19.35 -5.95
CA ILE A 341 -11.28 -18.17 -5.53
C ILE A 341 -10.50 -16.92 -5.90
N ILE A 342 -11.13 -16.07 -6.71
CA ILE A 342 -10.54 -14.81 -7.14
C ILE A 342 -11.28 -13.65 -6.46
N THR A 343 -10.57 -12.89 -5.63
CA THR A 343 -11.17 -11.77 -4.89
C THR A 343 -10.95 -10.43 -5.57
N GLY A 344 -11.60 -9.40 -5.03
CA GLY A 344 -11.37 -8.02 -5.43
C GLY A 344 -12.31 -7.48 -6.52
N LYS A 345 -12.05 -6.25 -6.93
CA LYS A 345 -12.92 -5.46 -7.81
C LYS A 345 -12.09 -4.57 -8.73
N GLY A 346 -12.51 -4.48 -9.98
CA GLY A 346 -11.99 -3.51 -10.92
C GLY A 346 -12.56 -3.66 -12.32
N PRO A 347 -12.06 -2.84 -13.27
CA PRO A 347 -12.70 -2.62 -14.56
C PRO A 347 -12.68 -3.85 -15.47
N LEU A 348 -11.69 -4.75 -15.36
CA LEU A 348 -11.58 -5.93 -16.22
C LEU A 348 -12.28 -7.17 -15.66
N LYS A 349 -12.96 -7.07 -14.51
CA LYS A 349 -13.61 -8.23 -13.88
C LYS A 349 -14.58 -8.94 -14.83
N GLU A 350 -15.50 -8.22 -15.44
CA GLU A 350 -16.51 -8.83 -16.32
C GLU A 350 -15.90 -9.42 -17.59
N HIS A 351 -14.86 -8.79 -18.13
CA HIS A 351 -14.11 -9.30 -19.28
C HIS A 351 -13.54 -10.70 -19.00
N TYR A 352 -12.88 -10.88 -17.86
CA TYR A 352 -12.32 -12.17 -17.49
C TYR A 352 -13.39 -13.19 -17.09
N LEU A 353 -14.49 -12.76 -16.46
CA LEU A 353 -15.63 -13.65 -16.20
C LEU A 353 -16.27 -14.18 -17.49
N ALA A 354 -16.36 -13.35 -18.54
CA ALA A 354 -16.80 -13.79 -19.85
C ALA A 354 -15.87 -14.87 -20.43
N LYS A 355 -14.55 -14.67 -20.35
CA LYS A 355 -13.56 -15.69 -20.75
C LYS A 355 -13.71 -16.99 -19.97
N VAL A 356 -13.93 -16.92 -18.65
CA VAL A 356 -14.15 -18.12 -17.81
C VAL A 356 -15.40 -18.88 -18.26
N ARG A 357 -16.49 -18.19 -18.63
CA ARG A 357 -17.71 -18.83 -19.15
C ARG A 357 -17.44 -19.54 -20.49
N GLU A 358 -16.74 -18.88 -21.41
CA GLU A 358 -16.32 -19.45 -22.69
C GLU A 358 -15.47 -20.72 -22.48
N MET A 359 -14.45 -20.65 -21.62
CA MET A 359 -13.59 -21.81 -21.32
C MET A 359 -14.37 -22.99 -20.72
N ASN A 360 -15.39 -22.74 -19.90
CA ASN A 360 -16.27 -23.79 -19.39
C ASN A 360 -17.09 -24.45 -20.50
N GLN A 361 -17.64 -23.66 -21.44
CA GLN A 361 -18.38 -24.18 -22.60
C GLN A 361 -17.48 -25.04 -23.49
N GLU A 362 -16.22 -24.66 -23.65
CA GLU A 362 -15.19 -25.41 -24.37
C GLU A 362 -14.62 -26.60 -23.58
N LYS A 363 -15.14 -26.87 -22.36
CA LYS A 363 -14.68 -27.95 -21.47
C LYS A 363 -13.18 -27.86 -21.11
N LYS A 364 -12.63 -26.65 -21.06
CA LYS A 364 -11.22 -26.40 -20.71
C LYS A 364 -10.93 -26.44 -19.21
N LEU A 365 -11.97 -26.47 -18.37
CA LEU A 365 -11.87 -26.35 -16.90
C LEU A 365 -12.54 -27.54 -16.16
N LEU A 366 -12.58 -28.73 -16.74
CA LEU A 366 -13.26 -29.91 -16.16
C LEU A 366 -12.80 -30.29 -14.73
N ASN A 367 -11.55 -29.99 -14.38
CA ASN A 367 -10.98 -30.26 -13.05
C ASN A 367 -10.69 -28.99 -12.24
N VAL A 368 -11.21 -27.84 -12.69
CA VAL A 368 -11.01 -26.54 -12.04
C VAL A 368 -12.33 -25.80 -11.95
N VAL A 369 -12.73 -25.40 -10.75
CA VAL A 369 -13.85 -24.49 -10.53
C VAL A 369 -13.30 -23.12 -10.19
N ILE A 370 -13.74 -22.09 -10.91
CA ILE A 370 -13.37 -20.70 -10.64
C ILE A 370 -14.60 -19.98 -10.05
N GLN A 371 -14.42 -19.37 -8.87
CA GLN A 371 -15.42 -18.55 -8.20
C GLN A 371 -14.84 -17.15 -7.94
N THR A 372 -15.70 -16.15 -7.80
CA THR A 372 -15.28 -14.83 -7.32
C THR A 372 -16.01 -14.48 -6.04
N ALA A 373 -15.27 -13.90 -5.08
CA ALA A 373 -15.84 -13.48 -3.81
C ALA A 373 -15.54 -12.00 -3.55
N TRP A 374 -16.50 -11.31 -2.92
CA TRP A 374 -16.30 -10.00 -2.32
C TRP A 374 -16.55 -10.12 -0.82
N LEU A 375 -15.50 -9.92 -0.03
CA LEU A 375 -15.46 -10.32 1.37
C LEU A 375 -15.19 -9.10 2.27
N THR A 376 -15.58 -9.20 3.54
CA THR A 376 -15.06 -8.31 4.58
C THR A 376 -13.57 -8.56 4.80
N ALA A 377 -12.89 -7.67 5.51
CA ALA A 377 -11.46 -7.86 5.81
C ALA A 377 -11.21 -9.15 6.60
N GLU A 378 -12.10 -9.47 7.56
CA GLU A 378 -12.03 -10.67 8.40
C GLU A 378 -12.23 -11.95 7.58
N ASP A 379 -13.26 -11.96 6.73
CA ASP A 379 -13.55 -13.12 5.86
C ASP A 379 -12.46 -13.31 4.80
N TYR A 380 -11.86 -12.22 4.32
CA TYR A 380 -10.69 -12.28 3.44
C TYR A 380 -9.48 -12.89 4.15
N ALA A 381 -9.15 -12.47 5.37
CA ALA A 381 -8.05 -13.04 6.14
C ALA A 381 -8.26 -14.54 6.42
N LEU A 382 -9.48 -14.94 6.79
CA LEU A 382 -9.83 -16.35 6.99
C LEU A 382 -9.77 -17.17 5.70
N LEU A 383 -10.18 -16.60 4.56
CA LEU A 383 -10.04 -17.25 3.25
C LEU A 383 -8.57 -17.52 2.92
N LEU A 384 -7.69 -16.53 3.13
CA LEU A 384 -6.25 -16.71 2.91
C LEU A 384 -5.71 -17.83 3.81
N ALA A 385 -6.05 -17.82 5.09
CA ALA A 385 -5.57 -18.82 6.04
C ALA A 385 -6.11 -20.24 5.77
N ALA A 386 -7.31 -20.34 5.19
CA ALA A 386 -7.94 -21.60 4.83
C ALA A 386 -7.38 -22.21 3.53
N ALA A 387 -6.83 -21.40 2.63
CA ALA A 387 -6.33 -21.83 1.33
C ALA A 387 -5.08 -22.73 1.41
N ASP A 388 -4.85 -23.50 0.34
CA ASP A 388 -3.66 -24.34 0.19
C ASP A 388 -2.51 -23.59 -0.48
N LEU A 389 -2.82 -22.67 -1.41
CA LEU A 389 -1.82 -21.90 -2.15
C LEU A 389 -2.35 -20.53 -2.59
N GLY A 390 -1.57 -19.47 -2.38
CA GLY A 390 -1.82 -18.14 -2.92
C GLY A 390 -1.22 -17.96 -4.32
N VAL A 391 -1.92 -17.24 -5.19
CA VAL A 391 -1.41 -16.87 -6.53
C VAL A 391 -1.37 -15.36 -6.68
N SER A 392 -0.16 -14.81 -6.86
CA SER A 392 0.07 -13.38 -7.09
C SER A 392 0.45 -13.10 -8.54
N LEU A 393 -0.36 -12.31 -9.23
CA LEU A 393 -0.09 -11.83 -10.60
C LEU A 393 0.51 -10.42 -10.63
N HIS A 394 0.90 -9.88 -9.46
CA HIS A 394 1.45 -8.53 -9.35
C HIS A 394 2.69 -8.40 -10.23
N THR A 395 2.66 -7.45 -11.17
CA THR A 395 3.83 -7.06 -11.94
C THR A 395 4.32 -5.69 -11.48
N SER A 396 5.64 -5.52 -11.46
CA SER A 396 6.26 -4.27 -11.02
C SER A 396 6.49 -3.33 -12.19
N SER A 397 5.85 -2.16 -12.18
CA SER A 397 6.07 -1.15 -13.23
C SER A 397 7.49 -0.55 -13.19
N SER A 398 8.08 -0.48 -12.00
CA SER A 398 9.44 0.00 -11.77
C SER A 398 10.48 -1.11 -11.68
N GLY A 399 10.05 -2.36 -11.52
CA GLY A 399 10.91 -3.52 -11.25
C GLY A 399 11.35 -3.64 -9.79
N VAL A 400 11.06 -2.65 -8.94
CA VAL A 400 11.60 -2.53 -7.59
C VAL A 400 10.54 -2.27 -6.52
N ASP A 401 9.24 -2.33 -6.87
CA ASP A 401 8.16 -2.30 -5.88
C ASP A 401 7.90 -3.69 -5.26
N LEU A 402 7.15 -3.72 -4.15
CA LEU A 402 6.84 -4.94 -3.41
C LEU A 402 5.46 -5.48 -3.81
N PRO A 403 5.28 -6.81 -3.99
CA PRO A 403 3.98 -7.41 -4.28
C PRO A 403 3.13 -7.47 -3.01
N MET A 404 2.51 -6.35 -2.67
CA MET A 404 1.81 -6.12 -1.39
C MET A 404 0.81 -7.20 -0.98
N LYS A 405 0.11 -7.81 -1.94
CA LYS A 405 -0.88 -8.84 -1.64
C LYS A 405 -0.26 -10.13 -1.08
N VAL A 406 1.02 -10.38 -1.37
CA VAL A 406 1.79 -11.52 -0.82
C VAL A 406 2.04 -11.35 0.67
N VAL A 407 2.14 -10.12 1.16
CA VAL A 407 2.33 -9.81 2.58
C VAL A 407 1.15 -10.34 3.40
N ASP A 408 -0.08 -10.11 2.93
CA ASP A 408 -1.30 -10.62 3.59
C ASP A 408 -1.36 -12.15 3.56
N MET A 409 -0.97 -12.76 2.44
CA MET A 409 -0.92 -14.22 2.28
C MET A 409 0.08 -14.83 3.28
N PHE A 410 1.28 -14.28 3.40
CA PHE A 410 2.27 -14.74 4.39
C PHE A 410 1.81 -14.47 5.82
N GLY A 411 1.15 -13.34 6.10
CA GLY A 411 0.51 -13.11 7.40
C GLY A 411 -0.44 -14.23 7.81
N ALA A 412 -1.21 -14.74 6.85
CA ALA A 412 -2.12 -15.87 7.04
C ALA A 412 -1.44 -17.25 7.05
N GLY A 413 -0.11 -17.33 6.88
CA GLY A 413 0.62 -18.59 6.74
C GLY A 413 0.36 -19.32 5.41
N LEU A 414 -0.11 -18.60 4.39
CA LEU A 414 -0.40 -19.13 3.06
C LEU A 414 0.85 -19.02 2.17
N PRO A 415 1.43 -20.14 1.69
CA PRO A 415 2.51 -20.09 0.72
C PRO A 415 2.04 -19.53 -0.62
N VAL A 416 2.96 -18.96 -1.40
CA VAL A 416 2.60 -18.25 -2.63
C VAL A 416 3.39 -18.75 -3.84
N VAL A 417 2.70 -18.88 -4.97
CA VAL A 417 3.34 -18.78 -6.29
C VAL A 417 3.03 -17.42 -6.90
N GLY A 418 4.02 -16.71 -7.44
CA GLY A 418 3.79 -15.38 -7.97
C GLY A 418 4.68 -15.02 -9.15
N TRP A 419 4.33 -13.95 -9.86
CA TRP A 419 5.14 -13.45 -10.97
C TRP A 419 6.52 -13.02 -10.46
N GLY A 420 7.56 -13.82 -10.72
CA GLY A 420 8.87 -13.66 -10.09
C GLY A 420 9.84 -12.74 -10.83
N LYS A 421 9.42 -12.19 -11.98
CA LYS A 421 10.32 -11.51 -12.93
C LYS A 421 10.53 -10.03 -12.61
N PHE A 422 10.98 -9.73 -11.39
CA PHE A 422 11.42 -8.38 -11.01
C PHE A 422 12.40 -8.41 -9.83
N GLU A 423 13.23 -7.38 -9.70
CA GLU A 423 14.39 -7.36 -8.81
C GLU A 423 14.02 -7.51 -7.33
N ALA A 424 12.91 -6.90 -6.91
CA ALA A 424 12.48 -6.94 -5.51
C ALA A 424 11.79 -8.27 -5.11
N TRP A 425 11.52 -9.19 -6.04
CA TRP A 425 10.85 -10.45 -5.75
C TRP A 425 11.53 -11.27 -4.62
N PRO A 426 12.87 -11.44 -4.62
CA PRO A 426 13.57 -12.22 -3.60
C PRO A 426 13.57 -11.59 -2.20
N GLU A 427 13.13 -10.33 -2.06
CA GLU A 427 13.08 -9.65 -0.76
C GLU A 427 11.92 -10.12 0.12
N LEU A 428 10.87 -10.68 -0.50
CA LEU A 428 9.71 -11.23 0.20
C LEU A 428 9.61 -12.74 -0.02
N VAL A 429 9.86 -13.21 -1.24
CA VAL A 429 9.71 -14.63 -1.59
C VAL A 429 11.06 -15.29 -1.76
N THR A 430 11.35 -16.28 -0.92
CA THR A 430 12.52 -17.15 -1.03
C THR A 430 12.09 -18.45 -1.73
N GLU A 431 12.68 -18.71 -2.89
CA GLU A 431 12.40 -19.91 -3.70
C GLU A 431 12.48 -21.20 -2.88
N ASP A 432 11.45 -22.03 -3.01
CA ASP A 432 11.36 -23.35 -2.36
C ASP A 432 11.39 -23.32 -0.81
N VAL A 433 11.23 -22.13 -0.21
CA VAL A 433 11.15 -21.92 1.24
C VAL A 433 9.76 -21.43 1.66
N ASN A 434 9.29 -20.29 1.15
CA ASN A 434 7.96 -19.73 1.47
C ASN A 434 7.09 -19.53 0.22
N GLY A 435 7.69 -19.57 -0.97
CA GLY A 435 6.98 -19.49 -2.24
C GLY A 435 7.85 -19.83 -3.45
N LYS A 436 7.30 -19.59 -4.64
CA LYS A 436 7.99 -19.76 -5.93
C LYS A 436 7.58 -18.70 -6.96
N GLY A 437 8.53 -18.29 -7.77
CA GLY A 437 8.36 -17.38 -8.89
C GLY A 437 7.97 -18.12 -10.17
N PHE A 438 7.11 -17.52 -10.98
CA PHE A 438 6.88 -17.91 -12.37
C PHE A 438 7.00 -16.72 -13.31
N GLU A 439 7.26 -17.00 -14.59
CA GLU A 439 7.37 -16.00 -15.67
C GLU A 439 6.45 -16.31 -16.86
N SER A 440 5.67 -17.38 -16.79
CA SER A 440 4.71 -17.75 -17.83
C SER A 440 3.57 -18.61 -17.29
N SER A 441 2.51 -18.72 -18.09
CA SER A 441 1.37 -19.59 -17.78
C SER A 441 1.76 -21.08 -17.76
N GLU A 442 2.73 -21.48 -18.59
CA GLU A 442 3.27 -22.84 -18.64
C GLU A 442 4.01 -23.19 -17.35
N GLN A 443 4.86 -22.27 -16.87
CA GLN A 443 5.58 -22.48 -15.62
C GLN A 443 4.64 -22.51 -14.43
N LEU A 444 3.62 -21.64 -14.40
CA LEU A 444 2.59 -21.68 -13.35
C LEU A 444 1.81 -23.01 -13.38
N ALA A 445 1.41 -23.48 -14.56
CA ALA A 445 0.73 -24.77 -14.70
C ALA A 445 1.59 -25.93 -14.20
N GLN A 446 2.87 -25.95 -14.57
CA GLN A 446 3.83 -26.95 -14.11
C GLN A 446 3.98 -26.92 -12.58
N GLN A 447 4.10 -25.72 -11.99
CA GLN A 447 4.18 -25.57 -10.54
C GLN A 447 2.92 -26.09 -9.84
N LEU A 448 1.72 -25.82 -10.36
CA LEU A 448 0.48 -26.37 -9.81
C LEU A 448 0.47 -27.91 -9.86
N VAL A 449 0.87 -28.50 -11.00
CA VAL A 449 0.96 -29.96 -11.16
C VAL A 449 1.97 -30.58 -10.20
N GLU A 450 3.13 -29.94 -10.02
CA GLU A 450 4.17 -30.43 -9.11
C GLU A 450 3.74 -30.32 -7.64
N LEU A 451 3.28 -29.14 -7.20
CA LEU A 451 2.93 -28.87 -5.81
C LEU A 451 1.71 -29.68 -5.34
N PHE A 452 0.74 -29.93 -6.23
CA PHE A 452 -0.44 -30.72 -5.91
C PHE A 452 -0.31 -32.21 -6.28
N GLY A 453 0.81 -32.60 -6.89
CA GLY A 453 1.10 -33.97 -7.30
C GLY A 453 2.42 -34.46 -6.72
N ALA A 454 3.40 -34.67 -7.60
CA ALA A 454 4.64 -35.39 -7.29
C ALA A 454 5.54 -34.72 -6.23
N LYS A 455 5.36 -33.42 -5.96
CA LYS A 455 6.11 -32.64 -4.98
C LYS A 455 5.21 -32.10 -3.86
N ALA A 456 4.22 -32.86 -3.41
CA ALA A 456 3.35 -32.46 -2.30
C ALA A 456 4.13 -32.09 -1.01
N GLU A 457 5.27 -32.74 -0.75
CA GLU A 457 6.18 -32.40 0.36
C GLU A 457 6.77 -30.99 0.24
N LEU A 458 6.99 -30.51 -1.00
CA LEU A 458 7.44 -29.15 -1.23
C LEU A 458 6.36 -28.16 -0.79
N LEU A 459 5.09 -28.41 -1.09
CA LEU A 459 3.99 -27.54 -0.63
C LEU A 459 3.93 -27.44 0.90
N ILE A 460 4.18 -28.54 1.61
CA ILE A 460 4.27 -28.56 3.08
C ILE A 460 5.42 -27.67 3.56
N ARG A 461 6.60 -27.79 2.94
CA ARG A 461 7.76 -26.93 3.23
C ARG A 461 7.45 -25.46 2.97
N LEU A 462 6.86 -25.14 1.81
CA LEU A 462 6.45 -23.78 1.48
C LEU A 462 5.52 -23.20 2.55
N LYS A 463 4.54 -24.00 3.00
CA LYS A 463 3.62 -23.60 4.05
C LYS A 463 4.31 -23.34 5.39
N GLN A 464 5.28 -24.18 5.77
CA GLN A 464 6.09 -23.94 6.97
C GLN A 464 6.88 -22.64 6.86
N GLY A 465 7.51 -22.36 5.71
CA GLY A 465 8.20 -21.09 5.50
C GLY A 465 7.28 -19.88 5.53
N ALA A 466 6.06 -19.98 4.98
CA ALA A 466 5.05 -18.92 5.08
C ALA A 466 4.59 -18.67 6.52
N VAL A 467 4.47 -19.72 7.34
CA VAL A 467 4.15 -19.59 8.78
C VAL A 467 5.27 -18.88 9.53
N VAL A 468 6.53 -19.20 9.24
CA VAL A 468 7.69 -18.48 9.82
C VAL A 468 7.68 -17.02 9.37
N GLU A 469 7.44 -16.74 8.09
CA GLU A 469 7.35 -15.37 7.58
C GLU A 469 6.21 -14.58 8.24
N SER A 470 5.12 -15.27 8.62
CA SER A 470 4.01 -14.65 9.33
C SER A 470 4.46 -14.00 10.64
N GLU A 471 5.50 -14.48 11.30
CA GLU A 471 5.96 -13.93 12.59
C GLU A 471 6.49 -12.48 12.46
N ASN A 472 6.88 -12.05 11.27
CA ASN A 472 7.34 -10.69 11.01
C ASN A 472 6.16 -9.72 10.94
N ARG A 473 5.98 -8.87 11.96
CA ARG A 473 4.83 -7.94 12.06
C ARG A 473 5.19 -6.49 11.75
N TRP A 474 4.16 -5.74 11.34
CA TRP A 474 4.28 -4.30 11.04
C TRP A 474 4.83 -3.51 12.21
N ASP A 475 4.29 -3.67 13.42
CA ASP A 475 4.68 -2.85 14.56
C ASP A 475 6.18 -3.01 14.89
N ASP A 476 6.73 -4.23 14.78
CA ASP A 476 8.16 -4.49 15.04
C ASP A 476 9.06 -3.85 13.98
N GLU A 477 8.73 -4.04 12.70
CA GLU A 477 9.47 -3.47 11.57
C GLU A 477 9.40 -1.92 11.58
N TRP A 478 8.22 -1.39 11.89
CA TRP A 478 7.98 0.04 12.00
C TRP A 478 8.76 0.64 13.16
N ASN A 479 8.74 0.03 14.34
CA ASN A 479 9.47 0.51 15.51
C ASN A 479 10.98 0.57 15.25
N ARG A 480 11.51 -0.47 14.59
CA ARG A 480 12.92 -0.59 14.22
C ARG A 480 13.38 0.52 13.28
N VAL A 481 12.57 0.87 12.28
CA VAL A 481 12.96 1.81 11.22
C VAL A 481 12.36 3.20 11.43
N ALA A 482 11.04 3.33 11.34
CA ALA A 482 10.33 4.60 11.41
C ALA A 482 10.23 5.16 12.84
N GLY A 483 10.04 4.30 13.83
CA GLY A 483 9.98 4.68 15.25
C GLY A 483 11.25 5.38 15.72
N SER A 484 12.41 4.85 15.30
CA SER A 484 13.72 5.49 15.53
C SER A 484 13.86 6.82 14.80
N LEU A 485 13.46 6.89 13.52
CA LEU A 485 13.54 8.10 12.70
C LEU A 485 12.70 9.25 13.27
N PHE A 486 11.47 8.95 13.70
CA PHE A 486 10.57 9.90 14.33
C PHE A 486 10.86 10.12 15.82
N LYS A 487 11.86 9.45 16.40
CA LYS A 487 12.26 9.55 17.82
C LYS A 487 11.12 9.24 18.79
N LEU A 488 10.25 8.31 18.40
CA LEU A 488 9.07 7.90 19.15
C LEU A 488 9.31 6.66 20.03
N VAL A 489 10.23 5.80 19.62
CA VAL A 489 10.64 4.56 20.32
C VAL A 489 11.91 4.78 21.13
#